data_AF-A0AAU1KVC8-F1
#
_entry.id   AF-A0AAU1KVC8-F1
#
_cell.length_a   1.000
_cell.length_b   1.000
_cell.length_c   1.000
_cell.angle_alpha   90.00
_cell.angle_beta   90.00
_cell.angle_gamma   90.00
#
_symmetry.space_group_name_H-M   'P 1'
#
loop_
_entity.id
_entity.type
_entity.pdbx_description
1 polymer ?
#
loop_
_entity_poly.entity_id
_entity_poly.type
_entity_poly.pdbx_seq_one_letter_code
_entity_poly.pdbx_strand_id
1 'polypeptide(L)'
;MIRERRNEHLALDVWIADVRLDGQRELRTLANGMRRDHAAIQAALNTTYTSGAVEGSVTRIKLLKRQMYGRADFDLLRRRILLSP
;
A
#
# COMPACT_ATOMS: atom_id res chain seq x y z
N MET A 1 9.20 0.98 -17.74
CA MET A 1 9.25 -0.50 -17.84
C MET A 1 7.87 -1.02 -17.46
N ILE A 2 7.02 -1.32 -18.44
CA ILE A 2 5.65 -1.78 -18.20
C ILE A 2 5.71 -3.32 -18.08
N ARG A 3 5.44 -3.85 -16.89
CA ARG A 3 5.36 -5.29 -16.63
C ARG A 3 4.12 -5.86 -17.32
N GLU A 4 4.28 -7.02 -17.96
CA GLU A 4 3.22 -7.74 -18.67
C GLU A 4 2.30 -8.43 -17.64
N ARG A 5 1.22 -7.73 -17.22
CA ARG A 5 0.39 -8.08 -16.04
C ARG A 5 -0.75 -9.08 -16.32
N ARG A 6 -0.88 -9.57 -17.55
CA ARG A 6 -2.16 -10.15 -18.06
C ARG A 6 -2.63 -11.45 -17.41
N ASN A 7 -1.83 -12.11 -16.55
CA ASN A 7 -2.20 -13.37 -15.88
C ASN A 7 -1.95 -13.39 -14.35
N GLU A 8 -1.64 -12.26 -13.72
CA GLU A 8 -1.25 -12.22 -12.30
C GLU A 8 -2.43 -12.46 -11.33
N HIS A 9 -3.67 -12.15 -11.72
CA HIS A 9 -4.86 -12.34 -10.87
C HIS A 9 -5.24 -13.79 -10.63
N LEU A 10 -5.19 -14.63 -11.68
CA LEU A 10 -5.56 -16.03 -11.57
C LEU A 10 -4.56 -16.78 -10.67
N ALA A 11 -3.27 -16.42 -10.78
CA ALA A 11 -2.23 -16.96 -9.89
C ALA A 11 -2.41 -16.51 -8.43
N LEU A 12 -2.89 -15.28 -8.20
CA LEU A 12 -3.17 -14.77 -6.85
C LEU A 12 -4.27 -15.56 -6.14
N ASP A 13 -5.38 -15.83 -6.83
CA ASP A 13 -6.52 -16.53 -6.21
C ASP A 13 -6.17 -17.98 -5.85
N VAL A 14 -5.43 -18.66 -6.71
CA VAL A 14 -4.90 -20.01 -6.44
C VAL A 14 -3.96 -19.98 -5.23
N TRP A 15 -3.01 -19.05 -5.20
CA TRP A 15 -2.06 -18.94 -4.09
C TRP A 15 -2.74 -18.63 -2.74
N ILE A 16 -3.75 -17.76 -2.74
CA ILE A 16 -4.53 -17.47 -1.53
C ILE A 16 -5.26 -18.73 -1.04
N ALA A 17 -5.78 -19.57 -1.95
CA ALA A 17 -6.42 -20.82 -1.58
C ALA A 17 -5.42 -21.82 -0.99
N ASP A 18 -4.27 -22.02 -1.64
CA ASP A 18 -3.23 -22.97 -1.22
C ASP A 18 -2.66 -22.62 0.16
N VAL A 19 -2.29 -21.36 0.38
CA VAL A 19 -1.74 -20.88 1.67
C VAL A 19 -2.74 -21.06 2.83
N ARG A 20 -4.04 -21.03 2.54
CA ARG A 20 -5.06 -21.27 3.57
C ARG A 20 -5.14 -22.73 3.99
N LEU A 21 -4.73 -23.66 3.12
CA LEU A 21 -4.67 -25.09 3.38
C LEU A 21 -3.32 -25.52 3.99
N ASP A 22 -2.22 -24.87 3.60
CA ASP A 22 -0.83 -25.29 3.89
C ASP A 22 -0.31 -25.01 5.33
N GLY A 23 -1.18 -24.66 6.27
CA GLY A 23 -0.82 -24.75 7.70
C GLY A 23 -0.03 -23.59 8.33
N GLN A 24 0.65 -22.71 7.57
CA GLN A 24 1.46 -21.61 8.15
C GLN A 24 0.60 -20.42 8.62
N ARG A 25 0.58 -20.13 9.93
CA ARG A 25 -0.29 -19.12 10.54
C ARG A 25 -0.07 -17.70 10.02
N GLU A 26 1.18 -17.30 9.86
CA GLU A 26 1.55 -15.95 9.42
C GLU A 26 1.09 -15.72 7.97
N LEU A 27 1.32 -16.70 7.10
CA LEU A 27 0.88 -16.64 5.70
C LEU A 27 -0.65 -16.70 5.58
N ARG A 28 -1.34 -17.49 6.41
CA ARG A 28 -2.81 -17.44 6.49
C ARG A 28 -3.33 -16.06 6.88
N THR A 29 -2.67 -15.40 7.82
CA THR A 29 -3.04 -14.05 8.26
C THR A 29 -2.89 -13.05 7.11
N LEU A 30 -1.79 -13.15 6.36
CA LEU A 30 -1.56 -12.37 5.14
C LEU A 30 -2.64 -12.65 4.08
N ALA A 31 -2.89 -13.91 3.76
CA ALA A 31 -3.89 -14.33 2.76
C ALA A 31 -5.31 -13.85 3.13
N ASN A 32 -5.66 -13.90 4.43
CA ASN A 32 -6.93 -13.35 4.92
C ASN A 32 -7.01 -11.82 4.74
N GLY A 33 -5.90 -11.11 4.96
CA GLY A 33 -5.77 -9.68 4.66
C GLY A 33 -5.98 -9.39 3.17
N MET A 34 -5.23 -10.08 2.31
CA MET A 34 -5.34 -9.94 0.85
C MET A 34 -6.74 -10.25 0.33
N ARG A 35 -7.45 -11.23 0.91
CA ARG A 35 -8.84 -11.52 0.55
C ARG A 35 -9.79 -10.37 0.93
N ARG A 36 -9.56 -9.69 2.06
CA ARG A 36 -10.36 -8.49 2.43
C ARG A 36 -10.13 -7.35 1.44
N ASP A 37 -8.90 -7.20 0.97
CA ASP A 37 -8.50 -6.15 0.03
C ASP A 37 -8.52 -6.60 -1.44
N HIS A 38 -9.20 -7.71 -1.74
CA HIS A 38 -9.11 -8.41 -3.03
C HIS A 38 -9.44 -7.51 -4.22
N ALA A 39 -10.52 -6.73 -4.12
CA ALA A 39 -10.90 -5.79 -5.17
C ALA A 39 -9.82 -4.72 -5.45
N ALA A 40 -9.15 -4.24 -4.42
CA ALA A 40 -8.07 -3.26 -4.55
C ALA A 40 -6.83 -3.90 -5.19
N ILE A 41 -6.48 -5.13 -4.79
CA ILE A 41 -5.38 -5.88 -5.40
C ILE A 41 -5.69 -6.21 -6.87
N GLN A 42 -6.93 -6.61 -7.17
CA GLN A 42 -7.35 -6.82 -8.55
C GLN A 42 -7.23 -5.56 -9.38
N ALA A 43 -7.70 -4.41 -8.90
CA ALA A 43 -7.51 -3.14 -9.58
C ALA A 43 -6.02 -2.82 -9.77
N ALA A 44 -5.18 -3.09 -8.77
CA ALA A 44 -3.74 -2.82 -8.82
C ALA A 44 -2.97 -3.68 -9.84
N LEU A 45 -3.42 -4.91 -10.16
CA LEU A 45 -2.79 -5.71 -11.24
C LEU A 45 -3.46 -5.50 -12.61
N ASN A 46 -4.73 -5.08 -12.67
CA ASN A 46 -5.45 -4.85 -13.93
C ASN A 46 -5.24 -3.46 -14.52
N THR A 47 -4.86 -2.49 -13.69
CA THR A 47 -4.74 -1.10 -14.12
C THR A 47 -3.28 -0.65 -14.18
N THR A 48 -3.04 0.41 -14.96
CA THR A 48 -1.76 1.10 -15.00
C THR A 48 -1.61 2.13 -13.88
N TYR A 49 -2.70 2.43 -13.16
CA TYR A 49 -2.70 3.37 -12.05
C TYR A 49 -2.00 2.78 -10.82
N THR A 50 -1.26 3.62 -10.11
CA THR A 50 -0.56 3.23 -8.88
C THR A 50 -0.78 4.28 -7.79
N SER A 51 -0.78 3.85 -6.54
CA SER A 51 -0.80 4.74 -5.36
C SER A 51 0.54 5.43 -5.10
N GLY A 52 1.59 5.16 -5.89
CA GLY A 52 2.97 5.56 -5.59
C GLY A 52 3.16 7.07 -5.37
N ALA A 53 2.49 7.91 -6.17
CA ALA A 53 2.54 9.37 -5.98
C ALA A 53 1.92 9.79 -4.62
N VAL A 54 0.77 9.20 -4.27
CA VAL A 54 0.06 9.45 -3.01
C VAL A 54 0.90 8.96 -1.82
N GLU A 55 1.46 7.75 -1.91
CA GLU A 55 2.35 7.18 -0.89
C GLU A 55 3.63 8.01 -0.71
N GLY A 56 4.18 8.54 -1.80
CA GLY A 56 5.30 9.48 -1.77
C GLY A 56 4.97 10.74 -0.99
N SER A 57 3.82 11.37 -1.27
CA SER A 57 3.35 12.54 -0.52
C SER A 57 3.14 12.21 0.96
N VAL A 58 2.51 11.08 1.28
CA VAL A 58 2.29 10.63 2.67
C VAL A 58 3.64 10.39 3.38
N THR A 59 4.61 9.81 2.69
CA THR A 59 5.95 9.57 3.24
C THR A 59 6.67 10.88 3.54
N ARG A 60 6.62 11.86 2.62
CA ARG A 60 7.15 13.21 2.85
C ARG A 60 6.49 13.88 4.06
N ILE A 61 5.16 13.80 4.17
CA ILE A 61 4.43 14.38 5.31
C ILE A 61 4.83 13.71 6.62
N LYS A 62 4.92 12.37 6.66
CA LYS A 62 5.39 11.61 7.83
C LYS A 62 6.82 12.00 8.22
N LEU A 63 7.70 12.21 7.24
CA LEU A 63 9.07 12.66 7.48
C LEU A 63 9.10 14.05 8.13
N LEU A 64 8.40 15.03 7.55
CA LEU A 64 8.30 16.38 8.11
C LEU A 64 7.77 16.35 9.55
N LYS A 65 6.72 15.56 9.80
CA LYS A 65 6.16 15.38 11.16
C LYS A 65 7.18 14.77 12.14
N ARG A 66 7.99 13.78 11.70
CA ARG A 66 9.03 13.15 12.53
C ARG A 66 10.18 14.09 12.85
N GLN A 67 10.62 14.92 11.90
CA GLN A 67 11.68 15.93 12.09
C GLN A 67 11.31 17.00 13.14
N MET A 68 10.04 17.08 13.52
CA MET A 68 9.52 18.07 14.46
C MET A 68 9.47 17.58 15.90
N TYR A 69 9.89 16.33 16.19
CA TYR A 69 10.01 15.78 17.54
C TYR A 69 8.76 16.03 18.42
N GLY A 70 7.57 15.77 17.88
CA GLY A 70 6.29 15.93 18.59
C GLY A 70 5.69 17.34 18.57
N ARG A 71 6.37 18.34 18.01
CA ARG A 71 5.89 19.74 17.94
C ARG A 71 5.02 20.04 16.73
N ALA A 72 4.61 19.02 15.97
CA ALA A 72 3.88 19.15 14.72
C ALA A 72 2.37 19.11 14.92
N ASP A 73 1.83 20.16 15.56
CA ASP A 73 0.40 20.41 15.49
C ASP A 73 -0.03 20.74 14.04
N PHE A 74 -1.32 20.57 13.73
CA PHE A 74 -1.83 20.62 12.36
C PHE A 74 -1.45 21.92 11.63
N ASP A 75 -1.58 23.07 12.29
CA ASP A 75 -1.26 24.38 11.68
C ASP A 75 0.21 24.49 11.29
N LEU A 76 1.12 24.02 12.15
CA LEU A 76 2.55 24.07 11.88
C LEU A 76 2.95 23.09 10.77
N LEU A 77 2.37 21.89 10.78
CA LEU A 77 2.59 20.90 9.73
C LEU A 77 2.09 21.41 8.37
N ARG A 78 0.89 22.03 8.33
CA ARG A 78 0.33 22.65 7.13
C ARG A 78 1.23 23.75 6.59
N ARG A 79 1.71 24.66 7.46
CA ARG A 79 2.65 25.73 7.05
C ARG A 79 3.92 25.16 6.44
N ARG A 80 4.51 24.11 7.03
CA ARG A 80 5.70 23.46 6.46
C ARG A 80 5.47 22.78 5.13
N ILE A 81 4.29 22.19 4.92
CA ILE A 81 3.96 21.56 3.63
C ILE A 81 3.76 22.61 2.54
N LEU A 82 3.04 23.70 2.85
CA LEU A 82 2.65 24.70 1.85
C LEU A 82 3.71 25.78 1.58
N LEU A 83 4.57 26.09 2.56
CA LEU A 83 5.50 27.22 2.49
C LEU A 83 6.98 26.80 2.37
N SER A 84 7.29 25.51 2.40
CA SER A 84 8.66 25.00 2.21
C SER A 84 8.67 23.93 1.11
N PRO A 85 9.01 24.31 -0.14
CA PRO A 85 9.17 23.37 -1.26
C PRO A 85 10.14 22.24 -0.95
#